data_AF-A0AAF1K2F1-F1
#
_entry.id   AF-A0AAF1K2F1-F1
#
_cell.length_a   1.000
_cell.length_b   1.000
_cell.length_c   1.000
_cell.angle_alpha   90.00
_cell.angle_beta   90.00
_cell.angle_gamma   90.00
#
_symmetry.space_group_name_H-M   'P 1'
#
loop_
_entity.id
_entity.type
_entity.pdbx_description
1 polymer ?
#
loop_
_entity_poly.entity_id
_entity_poly.type
_entity_poly.pdbx_seq_one_letter_code
_entity_poly.pdbx_strand_id
1 'polypeptide(L)'
;MPNFDGGHYFLTALIPVRTDPCEDPRSSVSITSHAHALREVLASLPTALQTPATEKIGVNSPFARCGRTHFARFAVLDDVAFNGRAQRDPIWATLRAAIKRPYAPSDTVDSLPCPYLIFVADFDAPDGEPETMESWARDLFEMIEPELRAILQHCHGYERVTGAAGFARLLRACQVETTMPFNDYWSVAPKLKTVNLLETLAPSLAGLVMLVLGGLLWAFNGAPFWRYLTQIGLVVLPAGLVWAWYAVTRAGKKPFPTAPRSDLQSVLKALYLQQHFTRFAIAQQGAGPATLHAAFATFLATHQPGNPAMPTQPRGVVRS
;
A
#
# COMPACT_ATOMS: atom_id res chain seq x y z
N MET A 1 -7.72 3.03 -6.23
CA MET A 1 -7.94 3.09 -4.77
C MET A 1 -6.59 3.28 -4.11
N PRO A 2 -6.51 3.97 -2.99
CA PRO A 2 -5.23 4.28 -2.32
C PRO A 2 -4.52 3.02 -1.81
N ASN A 3 -5.29 1.97 -1.51
CA ASN A 3 -4.78 0.70 -1.00
C ASN A 3 -4.43 -0.32 -2.08
N PHE A 4 -4.45 0.05 -3.36
CA PHE A 4 -4.18 -0.88 -4.45
C PHE A 4 -3.30 -0.22 -5.49
N ASP A 5 -2.21 -0.90 -5.85
CA ASP A 5 -1.35 -0.47 -6.94
C ASP A 5 -0.57 -1.63 -7.55
N GLY A 6 -0.34 -1.59 -8.87
CA GLY A 6 0.51 -2.55 -9.57
C GLY A 6 0.10 -4.02 -9.44
N GLY A 7 -1.18 -4.32 -9.18
CA GLY A 7 -1.69 -5.69 -8.97
C GLY A 7 -1.52 -6.23 -7.55
N HIS A 8 -1.29 -5.34 -6.58
CA HIS A 8 -1.12 -5.70 -5.19
C HIS A 8 -1.99 -4.81 -4.31
N TYR A 9 -2.50 -5.38 -3.25
CA TYR A 9 -3.28 -4.67 -2.24
C TYR A 9 -2.41 -4.44 -1.00
N PHE A 10 -2.41 -3.20 -0.54
CA PHE A 10 -1.66 -2.71 0.61
C PHE A 10 -2.64 -2.46 1.75
N LEU A 11 -2.81 -3.48 2.59
CA LEU A 11 -3.67 -3.40 3.75
C LEU A 11 -2.90 -2.79 4.91
N THR A 12 -3.47 -1.74 5.51
CA THR A 12 -3.17 -1.33 6.87
C THR A 12 -4.47 -1.33 7.66
N ALA A 13 -4.55 -2.08 8.74
CA ALA A 13 -5.68 -2.10 9.66
C ALA A 13 -5.23 -1.71 11.07
N LEU A 14 -6.03 -0.87 11.73
CA LEU A 14 -5.85 -0.48 13.12
C LEU A 14 -6.99 -1.08 13.94
N ILE A 15 -6.70 -2.16 14.66
CA ILE A 15 -7.69 -2.87 15.48
C ILE A 15 -7.53 -2.42 16.94
N PRO A 16 -8.54 -1.77 17.56
CA PRO A 16 -8.42 -1.28 18.93
C PRO A 16 -8.14 -2.42 19.91
N VAL A 17 -7.13 -2.26 20.77
CA VAL A 17 -6.81 -3.21 21.83
C VAL A 17 -7.71 -2.95 23.02
N ARG A 18 -8.18 -4.02 23.65
CA ARG A 18 -8.99 -3.93 24.87
C ARG A 18 -8.18 -3.33 26.02
N THR A 19 -8.83 -2.53 26.87
CA THR A 19 -8.17 -1.88 28.01
C THR A 19 -8.64 -2.41 29.35
N ASP A 20 -9.65 -3.28 29.36
CA ASP A 20 -10.09 -3.97 30.56
C ASP A 20 -9.03 -5.00 31.03
N PRO A 21 -9.05 -5.39 32.31
CA PRO A 21 -8.12 -6.39 32.82
C PRO A 21 -8.48 -7.77 32.28
N CYS A 22 -7.47 -8.60 31.99
CA CYS A 22 -7.67 -10.00 31.63
C CYS A 22 -6.89 -10.93 32.57
N GLU A 23 -7.37 -12.16 32.72
CA GLU A 23 -6.65 -13.19 33.46
C GLU A 23 -5.33 -13.52 32.76
N ASP A 24 -4.28 -13.72 33.55
CA ASP A 24 -3.00 -14.18 33.04
C ASP A 24 -3.09 -15.68 32.68
N PRO A 25 -2.81 -16.09 31.44
CA PRO A 25 -2.86 -17.50 31.06
C PRO A 25 -1.89 -18.39 31.84
N ARG A 26 -0.90 -17.81 32.56
CA ARG A 26 0.07 -18.54 33.38
C ARG A 26 -0.36 -18.69 34.83
N SER A 27 -1.34 -17.93 35.31
CA SER A 27 -1.75 -17.93 36.71
C SER A 27 -3.18 -17.44 36.88
N SER A 28 -4.00 -18.26 37.56
CA SER A 28 -5.40 -17.95 37.88
C SER A 28 -5.58 -16.88 38.96
N VAL A 29 -4.47 -16.30 39.46
CA VAL A 29 -4.46 -15.31 40.55
C VAL A 29 -3.91 -13.96 40.05
N SER A 30 -3.16 -13.94 38.95
CA SER A 30 -2.61 -12.71 38.38
C SER A 30 -3.52 -12.15 37.29
N ILE A 31 -3.68 -10.84 37.33
CA ILE A 31 -4.40 -10.06 36.33
C ILE A 31 -3.36 -9.31 35.50
N THR A 32 -3.53 -9.28 34.20
CA THR A 32 -2.68 -8.54 33.27
C THR A 32 -3.51 -7.63 32.36
N SER A 33 -2.84 -6.81 31.54
CA SER A 33 -3.51 -6.02 30.50
C SER A 33 -3.55 -6.79 29.18
N HIS A 34 -4.63 -6.63 28.41
CA HIS A 34 -4.71 -7.19 27.06
C HIS A 34 -3.54 -6.72 26.18
N ALA A 35 -3.04 -5.49 26.35
CA ALA A 35 -1.89 -4.99 25.60
C ALA A 35 -0.58 -5.73 25.95
N HIS A 36 -0.39 -6.14 27.20
CA HIS A 36 0.77 -6.95 27.58
C HIS A 36 0.63 -8.38 27.05
N ALA A 37 -0.50 -9.03 27.30
CA ALA A 37 -0.77 -10.39 26.80
C ALA A 37 -0.66 -10.48 25.28
N LEU A 38 -1.17 -9.49 24.55
CA LEU A 38 -1.01 -9.39 23.09
C LEU A 38 0.47 -9.36 22.67
N ARG A 39 1.32 -8.58 23.35
CA ARG A 39 2.75 -8.54 23.02
C ARG A 39 3.43 -9.88 23.26
N GLU A 40 3.05 -10.59 24.32
CA GLU A 40 3.57 -11.93 24.59
C GLU A 40 3.18 -12.92 23.49
N VAL A 41 1.91 -12.89 23.06
CA VAL A 41 1.45 -13.70 21.91
C VAL A 41 2.25 -13.35 20.67
N LEU A 42 2.38 -12.06 20.32
CA LEU A 42 3.14 -11.65 19.14
C LEU A 42 4.62 -12.04 19.20
N ALA A 43 5.25 -11.94 20.38
CA ALA A 43 6.64 -12.33 20.59
C ALA A 43 6.86 -13.85 20.48
N SER A 44 5.82 -14.65 20.71
CA SER A 44 5.87 -16.11 20.60
C SER A 44 5.67 -16.63 19.17
N LEU A 45 5.19 -15.79 18.24
CA LEU A 45 4.95 -16.22 16.86
C LEU A 45 6.28 -16.44 16.12
N PRO A 46 6.41 -17.53 15.36
CA PRO A 46 7.59 -17.75 14.55
C PRO A 46 7.66 -16.71 13.43
N THR A 47 8.88 -16.25 13.15
CA THR A 47 9.17 -15.31 12.05
C THR A 47 9.56 -16.06 10.78
N ALA A 48 9.62 -15.35 9.66
CA ALA A 48 10.07 -15.94 8.40
C ALA A 48 11.54 -16.38 8.50
N LEU A 49 11.90 -17.46 7.82
CA LEU A 49 13.25 -18.04 7.77
C LEU A 49 14.16 -17.24 6.83
N GLN A 50 14.50 -16.01 7.23
CA GLN A 50 15.23 -15.04 6.40
C GLN A 50 16.70 -14.89 6.77
N THR A 51 17.12 -15.48 7.88
CA THR A 51 18.51 -15.44 8.37
C THR A 51 19.01 -16.84 8.71
N PRO A 52 20.33 -17.09 8.70
CA PRO A 52 20.90 -18.37 9.12
C PRO A 52 20.49 -18.78 10.55
N ALA A 53 20.21 -17.80 11.44
CA ALA A 53 19.73 -18.07 12.78
C ALA A 53 18.30 -18.62 12.78
N THR A 54 17.41 -17.99 12.01
CA THR A 54 16.01 -18.44 11.87
C THR A 54 15.91 -19.76 11.13
N GLU A 55 16.70 -19.98 10.07
CA GLU A 55 16.66 -21.22 9.28
C GLU A 55 16.93 -22.48 10.13
N LYS A 56 17.83 -22.39 11.11
CA LYS A 56 18.15 -23.50 12.02
C LYS A 56 17.00 -23.89 12.95
N ILE A 57 16.09 -22.95 13.26
CA ILE A 57 14.91 -23.20 14.10
C ILE A 57 13.93 -24.12 13.37
N GLY A 58 13.83 -24.01 12.04
CA GLY A 58 12.98 -24.84 11.20
C GLY A 58 11.48 -24.57 11.32
N VAL A 59 11.06 -23.64 12.18
CA VAL A 59 9.67 -23.20 12.34
C VAL A 59 9.45 -21.89 11.59
N ASN A 60 8.59 -21.90 10.57
CA ASN A 60 8.35 -20.75 9.70
C ASN A 60 7.13 -19.95 10.17
N SER A 61 7.05 -18.69 9.71
CA SER A 61 5.90 -17.82 9.94
C SER A 61 4.59 -18.46 9.45
N PRO A 62 3.48 -18.36 10.21
CA PRO A 62 2.18 -18.87 9.76
C PRO A 62 1.74 -18.24 8.44
N PHE A 63 2.11 -16.97 8.21
CA PHE A 63 1.79 -16.23 6.98
C PHE A 63 2.39 -16.85 5.71
N ALA A 64 3.47 -17.63 5.83
CA ALA A 64 4.08 -18.33 4.70
C ALA A 64 3.19 -19.43 4.10
N ARG A 65 2.14 -19.85 4.82
CA ARG A 65 1.12 -20.81 4.32
C ARG A 65 0.28 -20.18 3.20
N CYS A 66 0.08 -18.86 3.22
CA CYS A 66 -0.68 -18.14 2.20
C CYS A 66 0.11 -18.00 0.89
N GLY A 67 -0.52 -18.32 -0.23
CA GLY A 67 0.11 -18.24 -1.57
C GLY A 67 0.07 -16.86 -2.21
N ARG A 68 -0.57 -15.89 -1.55
CA ARG A 68 -0.81 -14.54 -2.06
C ARG A 68 -0.12 -13.46 -1.23
N THR A 69 0.31 -13.78 -0.01
CA THR A 69 0.90 -12.80 0.92
C THR A 69 2.38 -12.64 0.66
N HIS A 70 2.78 -11.44 0.21
CA HIS A 70 4.19 -11.06 0.04
C HIS A 70 4.81 -10.66 1.37
N PHE A 71 4.05 -9.87 2.14
CA PHE A 71 4.48 -9.35 3.42
C PHE A 71 3.31 -9.29 4.38
N ALA A 72 3.55 -9.60 5.64
CA ALA A 72 2.58 -9.42 6.71
C ALA A 72 3.31 -9.15 8.03
N ARG A 73 2.82 -8.16 8.79
CA ARG A 73 3.36 -7.83 10.11
C ARG A 73 2.26 -7.40 11.07
N PHE A 74 2.46 -7.76 12.33
CA PHE A 74 1.73 -7.20 13.46
C PHE A 74 2.65 -6.32 14.30
N ALA A 75 2.11 -5.24 14.84
CA ALA A 75 2.77 -4.43 15.85
C ALA A 75 1.73 -3.83 16.79
N VAL A 76 2.12 -3.54 18.02
CA VAL A 76 1.28 -2.77 18.95
C VAL A 76 1.69 -1.31 18.88
N LEU A 77 0.72 -0.44 18.59
CA LEU A 77 0.86 1.00 18.62
C LEU A 77 0.23 1.52 19.90
N ASP A 78 1.05 1.95 20.85
CA ASP A 78 0.55 2.50 22.12
C ASP A 78 -0.08 3.87 21.95
N ASP A 79 0.59 4.74 21.21
CA ASP A 79 0.17 6.11 20.96
C ASP A 79 0.81 6.65 19.68
N VAL A 80 0.31 7.77 19.17
CA VAL A 80 0.92 8.54 18.10
C VAL A 80 1.72 9.69 18.70
N ALA A 81 3.03 9.57 18.74
CA ALA A 81 3.88 10.71 19.09
C ALA A 81 3.92 11.71 17.92
N PHE A 82 2.93 12.60 17.80
CA PHE A 82 2.91 13.62 16.76
C PHE A 82 3.89 14.76 17.12
N ASN A 83 5.03 14.81 16.41
CA ASN A 83 6.00 15.89 16.50
C ASN A 83 5.88 16.83 15.27
N GLY A 84 4.70 17.42 15.07
CA GLY A 84 4.44 18.35 13.98
C GLY A 84 3.60 19.55 14.41
N ARG A 85 3.52 20.57 13.55
CA ARG A 85 2.44 21.56 13.61
C ARG A 85 1.41 21.16 12.54
N ALA A 86 0.15 21.46 12.76
CA ALA A 86 -0.87 21.27 11.74
C ALA A 86 -0.42 21.99 10.45
N GLN A 87 -0.49 21.32 9.29
CA GLN A 87 -0.21 21.98 8.02
C GLN A 87 -1.22 23.13 7.84
N ARG A 88 -0.70 24.35 7.73
CA ARG A 88 -1.48 25.55 7.44
C ARG A 88 -1.12 25.99 6.03
N ASP A 89 -2.13 26.30 5.22
CA ASP A 89 -1.90 26.90 3.90
C ASP A 89 -1.06 28.18 4.10
N PRO A 90 0.13 28.27 3.48
CA PRO A 90 1.06 29.37 3.73
C PRO A 90 0.48 30.71 3.26
N ILE A 91 -0.29 30.73 2.17
CA ILE A 91 -0.91 31.95 1.63
C ILE A 91 -1.99 32.44 2.60
N TRP A 92 -2.85 31.52 3.04
CA TRP A 92 -3.93 31.85 3.97
C TRP A 92 -3.42 32.21 5.37
N ALA A 93 -2.37 31.53 5.84
CA ALA A 93 -1.71 31.82 7.10
C ALA A 93 -1.06 33.21 7.08
N THR A 94 -0.37 33.57 5.98
CA THR A 94 0.22 34.91 5.81
C THR A 94 -0.85 36.00 5.73
N LEU A 95 -1.95 35.77 4.99
CA LEU A 95 -3.05 36.74 4.90
C LEU A 95 -3.74 36.94 6.26
N ARG A 96 -3.97 35.85 7.02
CA ARG A 96 -4.53 35.95 8.37
C ARG A 96 -3.58 36.59 9.38
N ALA A 97 -2.27 36.31 9.29
CA ALA A 97 -1.26 36.91 10.15
C ALA A 97 -1.12 38.42 9.92
N ALA A 98 -1.38 38.89 8.70
CA ALA A 98 -1.46 40.32 8.39
C ALA A 98 -2.69 41.01 9.03
N ILE A 99 -3.75 40.25 9.34
CA ILE A 99 -5.03 40.78 9.86
C ILE A 99 -5.19 40.56 11.38
N LYS A 100 -4.62 39.50 11.97
CA LYS A 100 -4.70 39.18 13.41
C LYS A 100 -3.31 38.81 13.97
N ARG A 101 -2.99 39.34 15.16
CA ARG A 101 -1.70 39.16 15.87
C ARG A 101 -1.22 37.70 15.93
N PRO A 102 0.11 37.45 15.94
CA PRO A 102 0.74 36.20 15.51
C PRO A 102 0.85 35.11 16.60
N TYR A 103 -0.04 35.06 17.59
CA TYR A 103 0.02 34.02 18.62
C TYR A 103 -1.12 33.01 18.42
N ALA A 104 -0.88 32.02 17.59
CA ALA A 104 -1.65 30.79 17.63
C ALA A 104 -1.11 29.95 18.79
N PRO A 105 -1.96 29.44 19.71
CA PRO A 105 -1.52 28.48 20.72
C PRO A 105 -0.84 27.28 20.05
N SER A 106 0.07 26.62 20.78
CA SER A 106 0.62 25.34 20.35
C SER A 106 -0.52 24.40 19.97
N ASP A 107 -0.44 23.78 18.80
CA ASP A 107 -1.41 22.77 18.40
C ASP A 107 -1.45 21.68 19.50
N THR A 108 -2.65 21.20 19.84
CA THR A 108 -2.80 20.12 20.81
C THR A 108 -2.09 18.89 20.29
N VAL A 109 -1.34 18.20 21.17
CA VAL A 109 -0.75 16.92 20.80
C VAL A 109 -1.88 15.90 20.68
N ASP A 110 -2.07 15.37 19.48
CA ASP A 110 -3.02 14.29 19.24
C ASP A 110 -2.52 13.02 19.95
N SER A 111 -3.44 12.29 20.58
CA SER A 111 -3.16 10.98 21.17
C SER A 111 -4.23 9.97 20.78
N LEU A 112 -3.86 8.69 20.80
CA LEU A 112 -4.80 7.60 20.57
C LEU A 112 -5.67 7.37 21.82
N PRO A 113 -6.96 7.05 21.65
CA PRO A 113 -7.86 6.78 22.78
C PRO A 113 -7.52 5.46 23.51
N CYS A 114 -6.82 4.55 22.84
CA CYS A 114 -6.35 3.27 23.36
C CYS A 114 -5.18 2.78 22.49
N PRO A 115 -4.42 1.76 22.92
CA PRO A 115 -3.48 1.08 22.06
C PRO A 115 -4.19 0.38 20.89
N TYR A 116 -3.50 0.25 19.76
CA TYR A 116 -4.01 -0.45 18.57
C TYR A 116 -3.08 -1.58 18.15
N LEU A 117 -3.66 -2.69 17.71
CA LEU A 117 -2.96 -3.67 16.90
C LEU A 117 -2.91 -3.14 15.47
N ILE A 118 -1.70 -2.81 15.02
CA ILE A 118 -1.42 -2.56 13.61
C ILE A 118 -1.30 -3.92 12.93
N PHE A 119 -2.12 -4.16 11.91
CA PHE A 119 -1.92 -5.22 10.94
C PHE A 119 -1.63 -4.64 9.58
N VAL A 120 -0.42 -4.90 9.07
CA VAL A 120 -0.04 -4.50 7.70
C VAL A 120 0.20 -5.75 6.89
N ALA A 121 -0.38 -5.81 5.69
CA ALA A 121 -0.16 -6.91 4.77
C ALA A 121 -0.18 -6.44 3.31
N ASP A 122 0.75 -6.96 2.54
CA ASP A 122 0.85 -6.76 1.10
C ASP A 122 0.60 -8.10 0.41
N PHE A 123 -0.35 -8.13 -0.51
CA PHE A 123 -0.76 -9.38 -1.14
C PHE A 123 -1.22 -9.23 -2.59
N ASP A 124 -1.16 -10.33 -3.33
CA ASP A 124 -1.62 -10.43 -4.72
C ASP A 124 -3.13 -10.16 -4.82
N ALA A 125 -3.47 -9.20 -5.68
CA ALA A 125 -4.85 -8.78 -5.90
C ALA A 125 -5.08 -8.46 -7.40
N PRO A 126 -6.09 -9.05 -8.05
CA PRO A 126 -6.43 -8.71 -9.43
C PRO A 126 -6.92 -7.26 -9.58
N ASP A 127 -7.52 -6.71 -8.53
CA ASP A 127 -8.10 -5.38 -8.47
C ASP A 127 -8.03 -4.80 -7.04
N GLY A 128 -8.45 -3.55 -6.90
CA GLY A 128 -8.53 -2.86 -5.61
C GLY A 128 -9.88 -3.01 -4.90
N GLU A 129 -10.76 -3.90 -5.37
CA GLU A 129 -12.12 -3.98 -4.85
C GLU A 129 -12.15 -4.58 -3.43
N PRO A 130 -13.09 -4.16 -2.56
CA PRO A 130 -13.17 -4.65 -1.19
C PRO A 130 -13.34 -6.17 -1.11
N GLU A 131 -14.06 -6.78 -2.06
CA GLU A 131 -14.34 -8.21 -2.12
C GLU A 131 -13.05 -9.03 -2.29
N THR A 132 -12.06 -8.49 -3.02
CA THR A 132 -10.75 -9.12 -3.22
C THR A 132 -9.96 -9.17 -1.92
N MET A 133 -9.99 -8.10 -1.14
CA MET A 133 -9.38 -8.04 0.19
C MET A 133 -10.10 -9.00 1.16
N GLU A 134 -11.42 -9.00 1.16
CA GLU A 134 -12.20 -9.90 2.01
C GLU A 134 -11.97 -11.38 1.67
N SER A 135 -11.80 -11.72 0.38
CA SER A 135 -11.46 -13.08 -0.03
C SER A 135 -10.10 -13.49 0.51
N TRP A 136 -9.08 -12.65 0.35
CA TRP A 136 -7.76 -12.91 0.92
C TRP A 136 -7.81 -13.07 2.45
N ALA A 137 -8.58 -12.22 3.13
CA ALA A 137 -8.74 -12.29 4.58
C ALA A 137 -9.40 -13.60 5.03
N ARG A 138 -10.40 -14.10 4.28
CA ARG A 138 -11.03 -15.39 4.56
C ARG A 138 -10.05 -16.54 4.39
N ASP A 139 -9.33 -16.59 3.26
CA ASP A 139 -8.32 -17.61 2.98
C ASP A 139 -7.25 -17.61 4.09
N LEU A 140 -6.77 -16.42 4.46
CA LEU A 140 -5.79 -16.24 5.52
C LEU A 140 -6.32 -16.79 6.85
N PHE A 141 -7.56 -16.45 7.21
CA PHE A 141 -8.17 -16.93 8.44
C PHE A 141 -8.22 -18.45 8.48
N GLU A 142 -8.68 -19.10 7.42
CA GLU A 142 -8.76 -20.57 7.36
C GLU A 142 -7.37 -21.24 7.50
N MET A 143 -6.30 -20.60 7.03
CA MET A 143 -4.94 -21.15 7.11
C MET A 143 -4.24 -20.95 8.46
N ILE A 144 -4.59 -19.89 9.19
CA ILE A 144 -3.89 -19.47 10.43
C ILE A 144 -4.87 -19.07 11.55
N GLU A 145 -6.04 -19.70 11.57
CA GLU A 145 -7.12 -19.39 12.52
C GLU A 145 -6.66 -19.45 13.99
N PRO A 146 -5.95 -20.49 14.46
CA PRO A 146 -5.51 -20.56 15.85
C PRO A 146 -4.63 -19.37 16.23
N GLU A 147 -3.69 -19.01 15.37
CA GLU A 147 -2.77 -17.88 15.58
C GLU A 147 -3.54 -16.55 15.58
N LEU A 148 -4.46 -16.34 14.64
CA LEU A 148 -5.28 -15.13 14.58
C LEU A 148 -6.24 -15.01 15.77
N ARG A 149 -6.84 -16.10 16.24
CA ARG A 149 -7.71 -16.07 17.43
C ARG A 149 -6.92 -15.71 18.69
N ALA A 150 -5.73 -16.29 18.86
CA ALA A 150 -4.84 -15.99 19.99
C ALA A 150 -4.45 -14.50 20.04
N ILE A 151 -4.31 -13.85 18.88
CA ILE A 151 -4.04 -12.41 18.76
C ILE A 151 -5.33 -11.61 19.02
N LEU A 152 -6.39 -11.89 18.24
CA LEU A 152 -7.58 -11.05 18.17
C LEU A 152 -8.40 -11.07 19.45
N GLN A 153 -8.34 -12.12 20.28
CA GLN A 153 -9.03 -12.15 21.57
C GLN A 153 -8.67 -10.98 22.50
N HIS A 154 -7.53 -10.33 22.27
CA HIS A 154 -7.10 -9.13 23.00
C HIS A 154 -7.57 -7.81 22.37
N CYS A 155 -8.34 -7.86 21.30
CA CYS A 155 -8.80 -6.71 20.54
C CYS A 155 -10.33 -6.58 20.56
N HIS A 156 -10.83 -5.35 20.41
CA HIS A 156 -12.26 -5.09 20.30
C HIS A 156 -12.84 -5.66 19.00
N GLY A 157 -14.03 -6.27 19.11
CA GLY A 157 -14.74 -6.82 17.95
C GLY A 157 -14.42 -8.28 17.66
N TYR A 158 -13.51 -8.89 18.42
CA TYR A 158 -13.24 -10.33 18.36
C TYR A 158 -14.48 -11.19 18.59
N GLU A 159 -15.40 -10.75 19.44
CA GLU A 159 -16.65 -11.45 19.76
C GLU A 159 -17.52 -11.65 18.51
N ARG A 160 -17.33 -10.81 17.49
CA ARG A 160 -18.02 -10.88 16.19
C ARG A 160 -17.27 -11.75 15.16
N VAL A 161 -16.07 -12.22 15.49
CA VAL A 161 -15.25 -13.12 14.66
C VAL A 161 -15.61 -14.57 14.95
N THR A 162 -16.80 -14.97 14.48
CA THR A 162 -17.27 -16.36 14.58
C THR A 162 -16.59 -17.29 13.57
N GLY A 163 -15.95 -16.73 12.53
CA GLY A 163 -15.18 -17.46 11.52
C GLY A 163 -14.58 -16.52 10.48
N ALA A 164 -14.13 -17.06 9.35
CA ALA A 164 -13.42 -16.35 8.29
C ALA A 164 -14.14 -15.08 7.79
N ALA A 165 -15.46 -15.14 7.58
CA ALA A 165 -16.25 -13.98 7.17
C ALA A 165 -16.33 -12.89 8.25
N GLY A 166 -16.34 -13.27 9.54
CA GLY A 166 -16.28 -12.32 10.65
C GLY A 166 -14.94 -11.60 10.72
N PHE A 167 -13.85 -12.31 10.48
CA PHE A 167 -12.51 -11.73 10.39
C PHE A 167 -12.38 -10.74 9.23
N ALA A 168 -12.84 -11.12 8.02
CA ALA A 168 -12.84 -10.22 6.87
C ALA A 168 -13.62 -8.91 7.14
N ARG A 169 -14.79 -9.01 7.79
CA ARG A 169 -15.56 -7.83 8.21
C ARG A 169 -14.83 -6.97 9.24
N LEU A 170 -14.16 -7.59 10.22
CA LEU A 170 -13.36 -6.86 11.21
C LEU A 170 -12.23 -6.09 10.52
N LEU A 171 -11.47 -6.75 9.64
CA LEU A 171 -10.41 -6.08 8.88
C LEU A 171 -10.93 -4.93 8.04
N ARG A 172 -12.05 -5.11 7.34
CA ARG A 172 -12.68 -4.04 6.55
C ARG A 172 -13.08 -2.85 7.42
N ALA A 173 -13.63 -3.10 8.61
CA ALA A 173 -14.03 -2.04 9.53
C ALA A 173 -12.84 -1.29 10.16
N CYS A 174 -11.71 -1.97 10.31
CA CYS A 174 -10.49 -1.42 10.90
C CYS A 174 -9.47 -0.93 9.86
N GLN A 175 -9.75 -1.10 8.57
CA GLN A 175 -8.84 -0.71 7.50
C GLN A 175 -8.74 0.82 7.43
N VAL A 176 -7.50 1.31 7.38
CA VAL A 176 -7.20 2.71 7.09
C VAL A 176 -6.82 2.90 5.63
N GLU A 177 -7.06 4.10 5.12
CA GLU A 177 -6.66 4.51 3.78
C GLU A 177 -5.15 4.76 3.73
N THR A 178 -4.43 3.95 2.96
CA THR A 178 -3.00 4.10 2.69
C THR A 178 -2.79 5.18 1.64
N THR A 179 -2.02 6.23 1.95
CA THR A 179 -1.88 7.40 1.05
C THR A 179 -0.77 7.28 0.01
N MET A 180 0.15 6.30 0.17
CA MET A 180 1.24 6.01 -0.78
C MET A 180 1.61 4.52 -0.77
N PRO A 181 0.90 3.67 -1.54
CA PRO A 181 1.39 2.33 -1.82
C PRO A 181 2.65 2.45 -2.69
N PHE A 182 3.78 1.88 -2.24
CA PHE A 182 4.99 1.80 -3.05
C PHE A 182 5.08 0.40 -3.66
N ASN A 183 4.93 0.33 -4.97
CA ASN A 183 5.07 -0.89 -5.75
C ASN A 183 6.17 -0.70 -6.80
N ASP A 184 7.23 -1.50 -6.77
CA ASP A 184 8.35 -1.41 -7.73
C ASP A 184 8.70 -2.78 -8.32
N TYR A 185 7.74 -3.39 -9.02
CA TYR A 185 7.94 -4.67 -9.72
C TYR A 185 7.98 -4.54 -11.26
N TRP A 186 8.28 -3.35 -11.81
CA TRP A 186 8.41 -3.19 -13.26
C TRP A 186 9.85 -3.34 -13.74
N SER A 187 10.09 -4.36 -14.55
CA SER A 187 11.30 -4.46 -15.36
C SER A 187 11.25 -3.62 -16.64
N VAL A 188 10.06 -3.15 -17.03
CA VAL A 188 9.81 -2.34 -18.23
C VAL A 188 8.80 -1.24 -17.88
N ALA A 189 9.01 -0.03 -18.41
CA ALA A 189 8.12 1.10 -18.18
C ALA A 189 6.64 0.76 -18.49
N PRO A 190 5.71 0.98 -17.55
CA PRO A 190 4.31 0.68 -17.75
C PRO A 190 3.72 1.56 -18.86
N LYS A 191 2.81 1.00 -19.65
CA LYS A 191 2.03 1.78 -20.63
C LYS A 191 0.97 2.59 -19.90
N LEU A 192 1.36 3.78 -19.45
CA LEU A 192 0.44 4.71 -18.80
C LEU A 192 -0.44 5.39 -19.83
N LYS A 193 -1.72 5.55 -19.48
CA LYS A 193 -2.63 6.37 -20.27
C LYS A 193 -2.23 7.84 -20.06
N THR A 194 -1.64 8.44 -21.09
CA THR A 194 -1.32 9.86 -21.08
C THR A 194 -2.59 10.68 -21.20
N VAL A 195 -2.64 11.80 -20.49
CA VAL A 195 -3.70 12.79 -20.64
C VAL A 195 -3.29 13.71 -21.79
N ASN A 196 -4.18 13.91 -22.77
CA ASN A 196 -3.93 14.88 -23.83
C ASN A 196 -4.00 16.28 -23.23
N LEU A 197 -2.85 16.95 -23.14
CA LEU A 197 -2.73 18.27 -22.52
C LEU A 197 -3.59 19.31 -23.24
N LEU A 198 -3.67 19.24 -24.57
CA LEU A 198 -4.42 20.20 -25.37
C LEU A 198 -5.93 20.06 -25.12
N GLU A 199 -6.45 18.83 -25.13
CA GLU A 199 -7.86 18.56 -24.80
C GLU A 199 -8.19 18.99 -23.36
N THR A 200 -7.24 18.79 -22.44
CA THR A 200 -7.41 19.12 -21.02
C THR A 200 -7.34 20.62 -20.76
N LEU A 201 -6.62 21.38 -21.59
CA LEU A 201 -6.53 22.84 -21.47
C LEU A 201 -7.48 23.58 -22.40
N ALA A 202 -8.18 22.90 -23.32
CA ALA A 202 -9.05 23.52 -24.31
C ALA A 202 -10.08 24.50 -23.69
N PRO A 203 -10.78 24.17 -22.57
CA PRO A 203 -11.69 25.12 -21.93
C PRO A 203 -10.98 26.38 -21.42
N SER A 204 -9.80 26.22 -20.81
CA SER A 204 -8.99 27.33 -20.31
C SER A 204 -8.47 28.21 -21.45
N LEU A 205 -8.02 27.60 -22.55
CA LEU A 205 -7.56 28.31 -23.74
C LEU A 205 -8.72 29.07 -24.40
N ALA A 206 -9.90 28.48 -24.50
CA ALA A 206 -11.09 29.16 -24.99
C ALA A 206 -11.46 30.36 -24.10
N GLY A 207 -11.42 30.18 -22.77
CA GLY A 207 -11.64 31.27 -21.81
C GLY A 207 -10.62 32.40 -21.96
N LEU A 208 -9.35 32.08 -22.15
CA LEU A 208 -8.29 33.05 -22.40
C LEU A 208 -8.51 33.84 -23.70
N VAL A 209 -8.88 33.15 -24.78
CA VAL A 209 -9.18 33.79 -26.07
C VAL A 209 -10.39 34.71 -25.93
N MET A 210 -11.47 34.27 -25.28
CA MET A 210 -12.66 35.12 -25.04
C MET A 210 -12.33 36.35 -24.19
N LEU A 211 -11.49 36.19 -23.16
CA LEU A 211 -11.06 37.27 -22.28
C LEU A 211 -10.22 38.32 -23.02
N VAL A 212 -9.20 37.87 -23.76
CA VAL A 212 -8.27 38.76 -24.48
C VAL A 212 -8.97 39.42 -25.66
N LEU A 213 -9.63 38.64 -26.52
CA LEU A 213 -10.30 39.16 -27.72
C LEU A 213 -11.50 40.05 -27.35
N GLY A 214 -12.31 39.61 -26.37
CA GLY A 214 -13.41 40.42 -25.84
C GLY A 214 -12.91 41.73 -25.26
N GLY A 215 -11.87 41.69 -24.43
CA GLY A 215 -11.34 42.88 -23.76
C GLY A 215 -10.75 43.89 -24.74
N LEU A 216 -9.95 43.40 -25.70
CA LEU A 216 -9.37 44.24 -26.75
C LEU A 216 -10.45 44.90 -27.62
N LEU A 217 -11.39 44.12 -28.16
CA LEU A 217 -12.41 44.65 -29.07
C LEU A 217 -13.42 45.54 -28.36
N TRP A 218 -13.74 45.27 -27.09
CA TRP A 218 -14.55 46.16 -26.28
C TRP A 218 -13.86 47.51 -26.07
N ALA A 219 -12.54 47.53 -25.85
CA ALA A 219 -11.78 48.77 -25.72
C ALA A 219 -11.78 49.63 -27.00
N PHE A 220 -11.88 49.00 -28.19
CA PHE A 220 -11.87 49.72 -29.47
C PHE A 220 -13.23 50.30 -29.89
N ASN A 221 -14.34 49.59 -29.66
CA ASN A 221 -15.65 50.00 -30.19
C ASN A 221 -16.77 50.13 -29.12
N GLY A 222 -16.51 49.75 -27.87
CA GLY A 222 -17.46 49.85 -26.76
C GLY A 222 -18.71 48.96 -26.87
N ALA A 223 -18.81 48.08 -27.88
CA ALA A 223 -20.04 47.33 -28.12
C ALA A 223 -20.31 46.31 -26.99
N PRO A 224 -21.58 46.17 -26.55
CA PRO A 224 -21.94 45.37 -25.37
C PRO A 224 -21.63 43.88 -25.54
N PHE A 225 -21.67 43.37 -26.77
CA PHE A 225 -21.30 41.99 -27.09
C PHE A 225 -19.88 41.63 -26.60
N TRP A 226 -18.89 42.50 -26.87
CA TRP A 226 -17.50 42.25 -26.48
C TRP A 226 -17.29 42.30 -24.96
N ARG A 227 -18.08 43.14 -24.26
CA ARG A 227 -18.11 43.15 -22.80
C ARG A 227 -18.61 41.82 -22.24
N TYR A 228 -19.70 41.26 -22.77
CA TYR A 228 -20.20 39.96 -22.32
C TYR A 228 -19.20 38.84 -22.62
N LEU A 229 -18.57 38.85 -23.79
CA LEU A 229 -17.52 37.88 -24.13
C LEU A 229 -16.34 37.92 -23.15
N THR A 230 -15.93 39.13 -22.74
CA THR A 230 -14.89 39.34 -21.73
C THR A 230 -15.29 38.73 -20.37
N GLN A 231 -16.52 39.00 -19.92
CA GLN A 231 -17.05 38.46 -18.66
C GLN A 231 -17.15 36.94 -18.68
N ILE A 232 -17.58 36.35 -19.80
CA ILE A 232 -17.60 34.91 -20.00
C ILE A 232 -16.17 34.35 -19.91
N GLY A 233 -15.20 34.96 -20.61
CA GLY A 233 -13.80 34.56 -20.54
C GLY A 233 -13.24 34.57 -19.10
N LEU A 234 -13.63 35.58 -18.31
CA LEU A 234 -13.21 35.75 -16.91
C LEU A 234 -13.74 34.62 -15.99
N VAL A 235 -14.86 33.99 -16.34
CA VAL A 235 -15.41 32.83 -15.63
C VAL A 235 -14.90 31.51 -16.21
N VAL A 236 -14.87 31.38 -17.53
CA VAL A 236 -14.50 30.15 -18.23
C VAL A 236 -13.03 29.81 -18.03
N LEU A 237 -12.13 30.80 -17.99
CA LEU A 237 -10.70 30.58 -17.76
C LEU A 237 -10.42 29.90 -16.41
N PRO A 238 -10.81 30.44 -15.24
CA PRO A 238 -10.56 29.79 -13.96
C PRO A 238 -11.33 28.46 -13.82
N ALA A 239 -12.58 28.38 -14.32
CA ALA A 239 -13.34 27.13 -14.31
C ALA A 239 -12.65 26.04 -15.14
N GLY A 240 -12.11 26.39 -16.30
CA GLY A 240 -11.32 25.51 -17.15
C GLY A 240 -10.04 25.02 -16.47
N LEU A 241 -9.33 25.89 -15.77
CA LEU A 241 -8.12 25.52 -15.01
C LEU A 241 -8.44 24.58 -13.85
N VAL A 242 -9.53 24.83 -13.12
CA VAL A 242 -10.01 23.94 -12.06
C VAL A 242 -10.40 22.59 -12.64
N TRP A 243 -11.13 22.56 -13.76
CA TRP A 243 -11.46 21.32 -14.45
C TRP A 243 -10.21 20.56 -14.92
N ALA A 244 -9.25 21.24 -15.53
CA ALA A 244 -7.99 20.66 -15.97
C ALA A 244 -7.23 20.02 -14.80
N TRP A 245 -7.14 20.74 -13.67
CA TRP A 245 -6.54 20.22 -12.44
C TRP A 245 -7.26 18.97 -11.92
N TYR A 246 -8.60 18.97 -11.88
CA TYR A 246 -9.39 17.79 -11.50
C TYR A 246 -9.20 16.63 -12.47
N ALA A 247 -9.14 16.88 -13.77
CA ALA A 247 -8.94 15.86 -14.79
C ALA A 247 -7.57 15.19 -14.66
N VAL A 248 -6.51 15.99 -14.52
CA VAL A 248 -5.13 15.50 -14.33
C VAL A 248 -5.00 14.74 -13.01
N THR A 249 -5.48 15.30 -11.90
CA THR A 249 -5.40 14.63 -10.59
C THR A 249 -6.21 13.33 -10.55
N ARG A 250 -7.40 13.29 -11.16
CA ARG A 250 -8.19 12.06 -11.28
C ARG A 250 -7.51 11.01 -12.14
N ALA A 251 -6.81 11.42 -13.20
CA ALA A 251 -6.01 10.51 -14.01
C ALA A 251 -4.79 9.98 -13.25
N GLY A 252 -4.07 10.85 -12.52
CA GLY A 252 -2.90 10.48 -11.73
C GLY A 252 -3.19 9.62 -10.49
N LYS A 253 -4.42 9.66 -9.97
CA LYS A 253 -4.88 8.79 -8.87
C LYS A 253 -5.27 7.38 -9.29
N LYS A 254 -5.22 7.07 -10.60
CA LYS A 254 -5.52 5.72 -11.07
C LYS A 254 -4.35 4.79 -10.71
N PRO A 255 -4.64 3.60 -10.17
CA PRO A 255 -3.59 2.63 -9.92
C PRO A 255 -2.91 2.25 -11.24
N PHE A 256 -1.62 1.94 -11.14
CA PHE A 256 -0.86 1.37 -12.23
C PHE A 256 -1.41 -0.02 -12.59
N PRO A 257 -1.33 -0.43 -13.87
CA PRO A 257 -1.76 -1.77 -14.29
C PRO A 257 -0.89 -2.85 -13.63
N THR A 258 -1.39 -4.07 -13.44
CA THR A 258 -0.58 -5.16 -12.87
C THR A 258 0.74 -5.36 -13.61
N ALA A 259 1.86 -5.37 -12.88
CA ALA A 259 3.16 -5.62 -13.46
C ALA A 259 3.28 -7.07 -13.95
N PRO A 260 3.91 -7.34 -15.12
CA PRO A 260 4.06 -8.70 -15.60
C PRO A 260 4.93 -9.52 -14.63
N ARG A 261 4.47 -10.72 -14.24
CA ARG A 261 5.21 -11.64 -13.35
C ARG A 261 5.59 -11.03 -12.00
N SER A 262 4.74 -10.15 -11.48
CA SER A 262 4.92 -9.56 -10.14
C SER A 262 4.21 -10.34 -9.03
N ASP A 263 3.43 -11.37 -9.38
CA ASP A 263 2.76 -12.22 -8.39
C ASP A 263 3.77 -12.98 -7.51
N LEU A 264 3.33 -13.42 -6.33
CA LEU A 264 4.22 -14.06 -5.36
C LEU A 264 4.96 -15.28 -5.94
N GLN A 265 4.28 -16.10 -6.75
CA GLN A 265 4.90 -17.30 -7.33
C GLN A 265 6.02 -16.91 -8.30
N SER A 266 5.77 -15.92 -9.16
CA SER A 266 6.76 -15.38 -10.07
C SER A 266 7.95 -14.73 -9.35
N VAL A 267 7.71 -13.99 -8.26
CA VAL A 267 8.78 -13.39 -7.44
C VAL A 267 9.64 -14.47 -6.78
N LEU A 268 9.03 -15.49 -6.19
CA LEU A 268 9.76 -16.62 -5.61
C LEU A 268 10.57 -17.39 -6.66
N LYS A 269 10.04 -17.52 -7.89
CA LYS A 269 10.77 -18.09 -9.01
C LYS A 269 11.98 -17.25 -9.38
N ALA A 270 11.82 -15.93 -9.44
CA ALA A 270 12.92 -15.02 -9.76
C ALA A 270 14.04 -15.11 -8.73
N LEU A 271 13.71 -15.12 -7.43
CA LEU A 271 14.70 -15.30 -6.35
C LEU A 271 15.42 -16.65 -6.44
N TYR A 272 14.67 -17.72 -6.68
CA TYR A 272 15.24 -19.05 -6.93
C TYR A 272 16.23 -19.05 -8.10
N LEU A 273 15.82 -18.49 -9.25
CA LEU A 273 16.66 -18.43 -10.44
C LEU A 273 17.90 -17.56 -10.20
N GLN A 274 17.78 -16.45 -9.48
CA GLN A 274 18.91 -15.59 -9.15
C GLN A 274 19.99 -16.35 -8.35
N GLN A 275 19.60 -17.10 -7.32
CA GLN A 275 20.52 -17.90 -6.51
C GLN A 275 21.19 -18.99 -7.36
N HIS A 276 20.39 -19.76 -8.10
CA HIS A 276 20.91 -20.88 -8.87
C HIS A 276 21.74 -20.45 -10.08
N PHE A 277 21.37 -19.36 -10.74
CA PHE A 277 22.14 -18.80 -11.84
C PHE A 277 23.47 -18.23 -11.37
N THR A 278 23.51 -17.60 -10.19
CA THR A 278 24.77 -17.16 -9.56
C THR A 278 25.71 -18.34 -9.33
N ARG A 279 25.21 -19.44 -8.76
CA ARG A 279 26.01 -20.66 -8.55
C ARG A 279 26.47 -21.29 -9.87
N PHE A 280 25.60 -21.32 -10.87
CA PHE A 280 25.95 -21.75 -12.22
C PHE A 280 27.08 -20.91 -12.81
N ALA A 281 26.96 -19.58 -12.75
CA ALA A 281 27.96 -18.65 -13.26
C ALA A 281 29.33 -18.84 -12.59
N ILE A 282 29.35 -19.04 -11.27
CA ILE A 282 30.57 -19.36 -10.51
C ILE A 282 31.17 -20.69 -10.98
N ALA A 283 30.36 -21.73 -11.11
CA ALA A 283 30.83 -23.07 -11.46
C ALA A 283 31.36 -23.19 -12.90
N GLN A 284 30.90 -22.32 -13.82
CA GLN A 284 31.29 -22.36 -15.23
C GLN A 284 32.37 -21.34 -15.62
N GLN A 285 33.00 -20.67 -14.64
CA GLN A 285 34.11 -19.76 -14.93
C GLN A 285 35.27 -20.50 -15.62
N GLY A 286 35.74 -19.96 -16.74
CA GLY A 286 36.83 -20.55 -17.52
C GLY A 286 36.43 -21.75 -18.41
N ALA A 287 35.15 -22.14 -18.43
CA ALA A 287 34.67 -23.21 -19.31
C ALA A 287 34.73 -22.80 -20.80
N GLY A 288 35.08 -23.75 -21.67
CA GLY A 288 35.02 -23.54 -23.12
C GLY A 288 33.57 -23.46 -23.65
N PRO A 289 33.35 -22.86 -24.85
CA PRO A 289 32.00 -22.60 -25.37
C PRO A 289 31.08 -23.82 -25.46
N ALA A 290 31.59 -24.97 -25.92
CA ALA A 290 30.79 -26.19 -26.05
C ALA A 290 30.34 -26.73 -24.68
N THR A 291 31.24 -26.72 -23.69
CA THR A 291 30.96 -27.11 -22.32
C THR A 291 29.93 -26.18 -21.68
N LEU A 292 30.09 -24.86 -21.85
CA LEU A 292 29.16 -23.87 -21.32
C LEU A 292 27.76 -24.03 -21.92
N HIS A 293 27.66 -24.25 -23.24
CA HIS A 293 26.38 -24.47 -23.91
C HIS A 293 25.67 -25.73 -23.41
N ALA A 294 26.39 -26.85 -23.28
CA ALA A 294 25.84 -28.09 -22.73
C ALA A 294 25.41 -27.93 -21.26
N ALA A 295 26.24 -27.26 -20.44
CA ALA A 295 25.93 -26.97 -19.05
C ALA A 295 24.68 -26.07 -18.91
N PHE A 296 24.54 -25.08 -19.80
CA PHE A 296 23.37 -24.21 -19.82
C PHE A 296 22.10 -24.94 -20.25
N ALA A 297 22.17 -25.86 -21.21
CA ALA A 297 21.03 -26.72 -21.56
C ALA A 297 20.56 -27.55 -20.36
N THR A 298 21.49 -28.14 -19.60
CA THR A 298 21.20 -28.84 -18.34
C THR A 298 20.60 -27.90 -17.29
N PHE A 299 21.13 -26.68 -17.16
CA PHE A 299 20.58 -25.65 -16.26
C PHE A 299 19.11 -25.34 -16.60
N LEU A 300 18.79 -25.12 -17.89
CA LEU A 300 17.42 -24.84 -18.34
C LEU A 300 16.47 -26.00 -18.05
N ALA A 301 16.89 -27.24 -18.32
CA ALA A 301 16.09 -28.43 -18.05
C ALA A 301 15.83 -28.63 -16.55
N THR A 302 16.83 -28.37 -15.71
CA THR A 302 16.76 -28.55 -14.26
C THR A 302 15.91 -27.46 -13.60
N HIS A 303 16.19 -26.19 -13.92
CA HIS A 303 15.61 -25.05 -13.21
C HIS A 303 14.35 -24.49 -13.86
N GLN A 304 13.99 -24.93 -15.07
CA GLN A 304 12.78 -24.56 -15.81
C GLN A 304 12.38 -23.08 -15.67
N PRO A 305 13.18 -22.12 -16.17
CA PRO A 305 12.94 -20.68 -15.91
C PRO A 305 11.56 -20.17 -16.34
N GLY A 306 10.94 -20.82 -17.34
CA GLY A 306 9.60 -20.50 -17.83
C GLY A 306 8.45 -21.04 -16.98
N ASN A 307 8.70 -21.90 -16.00
CA ASN A 307 7.70 -22.47 -15.11
C ASN A 307 7.78 -21.81 -13.72
N PRO A 308 6.87 -20.87 -13.38
CA PRO A 308 6.92 -20.18 -12.08
C PRO A 308 6.55 -21.09 -10.90
N ALA A 309 5.77 -22.15 -11.15
CA ALA A 309 5.30 -23.03 -10.09
C ALA A 309 6.42 -23.91 -9.53
N MET A 310 7.29 -24.46 -10.40
CA MET A 310 8.40 -25.32 -9.98
C MET A 310 9.56 -25.35 -11.00
N PRO A 311 10.80 -25.66 -10.54
CA PRO A 311 11.25 -25.52 -9.16
C PRO A 311 11.32 -24.04 -8.75
N THR A 312 11.00 -23.74 -7.49
CA THR A 312 10.89 -22.37 -6.98
C THR A 312 11.33 -22.29 -5.51
N GLN A 313 11.51 -21.07 -5.01
CA GLN A 313 11.86 -20.82 -3.62
C GLN A 313 10.66 -21.08 -2.71
N PRO A 314 10.82 -21.79 -1.58
CA PRO A 314 9.76 -21.91 -0.59
C PRO A 314 9.35 -20.56 -0.01
N ARG A 315 8.04 -20.37 0.19
CA ARG A 315 7.47 -19.18 0.85
C ARG A 315 8.04 -19.01 2.27
N GLY A 316 8.26 -17.76 2.66
CA GLY A 316 8.78 -17.42 3.99
C GLY A 316 10.22 -17.89 4.24
N VAL A 317 10.97 -18.26 3.20
CA VAL A 317 12.39 -18.61 3.31
C VAL A 317 13.16 -17.72 2.35
N VAL A 318 14.27 -17.12 2.80
CA VAL A 318 15.22 -16.43 1.90
C VAL A 318 16.58 -17.05 2.10
N ARG A 319 17.00 -17.87 1.13
CA ARG A 319 18.30 -18.55 1.15
C ARG A 319 19.33 -17.68 0.43
N SER A 320 20.45 -17.41 1.09
CA SER A 320 21.66 -16.86 0.45
C SER A 320 22.55 -18.00 -0.03
#